data_AF-A0A1W9VB03-F1
#
_entry.id   AF-A0A1W9VB03-F1
#
_cell.length_a   1.000
_cell.length_b   1.000
_cell.length_c   1.000
_cell.angle_alpha   90.00
_cell.angle_beta   90.00
_cell.angle_gamma   90.00
#
_symmetry.space_group_name_H-M   'P 1'
#
loop_
_entity.id
_entity.type
_entity.pdbx_description
1 polymer ?
#
loop_
_entity_poly.entity_id
_entity_poly.type
_entity_poly.pdbx_seq_one_letter_code
_entity_poly.pdbx_strand_id
1 'polypeptide(L)'
;MVHGIAGMTIFLLPIIFSIQGKVASGFFWVGVGGALIGVGGLLLAFLKSGKPILSKDTILTVLPGLLLLMTAAFVVGFAAG
;
A
#
# COMPACT_ATOMS: atom_id res chain seq x y z
N MET A 1 17.65 6.88 -1.20
CA MET A 1 16.91 7.55 -2.30
C MET A 1 16.03 6.60 -3.11
N VAL A 2 16.41 5.35 -3.36
CA VAL A 2 15.61 4.39 -4.15
C VAL A 2 14.26 3.98 -3.54
N HIS A 3 14.11 4.07 -2.22
CA HIS A 3 12.89 3.62 -1.52
C HIS A 3 11.61 4.36 -1.96
N GLY A 4 11.67 5.69 -2.12
CA GLY A 4 10.50 6.46 -2.55
C GLY A 4 10.08 6.18 -3.99
N ILE A 5 11.06 6.03 -4.89
CA ILE A 5 10.82 5.69 -6.29
C ILE A 5 10.19 4.30 -6.39
N ALA A 6 10.74 3.31 -5.67
CA ALA A 6 10.18 1.97 -5.62
C ALA A 6 8.73 1.98 -5.11
N GLY A 7 8.45 2.72 -4.03
CA GLY A 7 7.09 2.86 -3.50
C GLY A 7 6.11 3.46 -4.51
N MET A 8 6.51 4.55 -5.20
CA MET A 8 5.68 5.15 -6.25
C MET A 8 5.45 4.20 -7.43
N THR A 9 6.46 3.43 -7.84
CA THR A 9 6.31 2.44 -8.90
C THR A 9 5.34 1.32 -8.49
N ILE A 10 5.46 0.78 -7.27
CA ILE A 10 4.59 -0.30 -6.78
C ILE A 10 3.13 0.18 -6.66
N PHE A 11 2.91 1.45 -6.31
CA PHE A 11 1.58 2.03 -6.21
C PHE A 11 0.98 2.37 -7.59
N LEU A 12 1.68 3.19 -8.38
CA LEU A 12 1.10 3.82 -9.58
C LEU A 12 1.11 2.89 -10.80
N LEU A 13 2.18 2.11 -10.99
CA LEU A 13 2.35 1.36 -12.23
C LEU A 13 1.27 0.29 -12.44
N PRO A 14 0.89 -0.54 -11.43
CA PRO A 14 -0.18 -1.51 -11.58
C PRO A 14 -1.52 -0.88 -11.95
N ILE A 15 -1.83 0.29 -11.37
CA ILE A 15 -3.06 1.03 -11.65
C ILE A 15 -3.07 1.52 -13.09
N ILE A 16 -2.01 2.22 -13.50
CA ILE A 16 -1.92 2.81 -14.84
C ILE A 16 -1.96 1.71 -15.90
N PHE A 17 -1.21 0.63 -15.74
CA PHE A 17 -1.15 -0.44 -16.74
C PHE A 17 -2.46 -1.22 -16.81
N SER A 18 -3.15 -1.41 -15.68
CA SER A 18 -4.45 -2.05 -15.65
C SER A 18 -5.50 -1.21 -16.38
N ILE A 19 -5.53 0.11 -16.16
CA ILE A 19 -6.42 1.05 -16.88
C ILE A 19 -6.09 1.11 -18.38
N GLN A 20 -4.81 1.04 -18.74
CA GLN A 20 -4.36 1.00 -20.14
C GLN A 20 -4.61 -0.35 -20.83
N GLY A 21 -5.11 -1.36 -20.12
CA GLY A 21 -5.32 -2.72 -20.66
C GLY A 21 -4.02 -3.46 -21.01
N LYS A 22 -2.87 -3.01 -20.47
CA LYS A 22 -1.56 -3.65 -20.69
C LYS A 22 -1.35 -4.89 -19.83
N VAL A 23 -2.14 -5.03 -18.78
CA VAL A 23 -2.20 -6.15 -17.84
C VAL A 23 -3.67 -6.41 -17.52
N ALA A 24 -3.99 -7.54 -16.90
CA ALA A 24 -5.38 -7.82 -16.55
C ALA A 24 -5.95 -6.77 -15.57
N SER A 25 -7.27 -6.56 -15.65
CA SER A 25 -7.98 -5.56 -14.85
C SER A 25 -7.85 -5.82 -13.35
N GLY A 26 -7.69 -7.09 -12.94
CA GLY A 26 -7.46 -7.47 -11.54
C GLY A 26 -6.14 -6.95 -10.97
N PHE A 27 -5.12 -6.73 -11.81
CA PHE A 27 -3.81 -6.27 -11.37
C PHE A 27 -3.83 -4.86 -10.74
N PHE A 28 -4.89 -4.07 -10.96
CA PHE A 28 -5.13 -2.81 -10.25
C PHE A 28 -5.05 -2.96 -8.72
N TRP A 29 -5.50 -4.10 -8.18
CA TRP A 29 -5.46 -4.37 -6.73
C TRP A 29 -4.05 -4.45 -6.16
N VAL A 30 -3.03 -4.79 -6.96
CA VAL A 30 -1.61 -4.72 -6.55
C VAL A 30 -1.22 -3.28 -6.24
N GLY A 31 -1.70 -2.31 -7.01
CA GLY A 31 -1.48 -0.88 -6.75
C GLY A 31 -2.21 -0.41 -5.49
N VAL A 32 -3.44 -0.89 -5.25
CA VAL A 32 -4.17 -0.64 -3.99
C VAL A 32 -3.40 -1.20 -2.79
N GLY A 33 -2.85 -2.41 -2.89
CA GLY A 33 -1.96 -2.98 -1.86
C GLY A 33 -0.71 -2.11 -1.63
N GLY A 34 -0.12 -1.62 -2.72
CA GLY A 34 0.99 -0.66 -2.71
C GLY A 34 0.66 0.65 -1.97
N ALA A 35 -0.54 1.18 -2.16
CA ALA A 35 -1.01 2.36 -1.42
C ALA A 35 -1.16 2.07 0.07
N LEU A 36 -1.77 0.93 0.42
CA LEU A 36 -2.00 0.53 1.82
C LEU A 36 -0.69 0.38 2.59
N ILE A 37 0.33 -0.27 2.01
CA ILE A 37 1.66 -0.34 2.66
C ILE A 37 2.32 1.04 2.77
N GLY A 38 2.13 1.92 1.79
CA GLY A 38 2.59 3.29 1.84
C GLY A 38 2.00 4.05 3.04
N VAL A 39 0.69 3.93 3.26
CA VAL A 39 0.00 4.51 4.42
C VAL A 39 0.54 3.93 5.72
N GLY A 40 0.68 2.59 5.82
CA GLY A 40 1.24 1.94 7.00
C GLY A 40 2.67 2.40 7.32
N GLY A 41 3.53 2.48 6.30
CA GLY A 41 4.89 2.98 6.45
C GLY A 41 4.95 4.43 6.90
N LEU A 42 4.06 5.28 6.36
CA LEU A 42 3.99 6.69 6.72
C LEU A 42 3.51 6.90 8.17
N LEU A 43 2.52 6.12 8.63
CA LEU A 43 2.06 6.11 10.02
C LEU A 43 3.21 5.77 10.99
N LEU A 44 4.00 4.73 10.68
CA LEU A 44 5.16 4.33 11.48
C LEU A 44 6.27 5.38 11.44
N ALA A 45 6.49 6.03 10.30
CA ALA A 45 7.47 7.11 10.18
C ALA A 45 7.11 8.33 11.05
N PHE A 46 5.84 8.74 11.07
CA PHE A 46 5.36 9.82 11.94
C PHE A 46 5.46 9.48 13.42
N LEU A 47 5.17 8.22 13.79
CA LEU A 47 5.36 7.73 15.15
C LEU A 47 6.83 7.82 15.58
N LYS A 48 7.77 7.39 14.71
CA LYS A 48 9.21 7.45 14.99
C LYS A 48 9.75 8.89 15.03
N SER A 49 9.16 9.81 14.26
CA SER A 49 9.58 11.22 14.20
C SER A 49 9.13 12.06 15.41
N GLY A 50 8.39 11.49 16.37
CA GLY A 50 7.92 12.22 17.56
C GLY A 50 6.82 13.25 17.29
N LYS A 51 6.30 13.33 16.05
CA LYS A 51 5.11 14.10 15.67
C LYS A 51 4.00 13.17 15.15
N PRO A 52 3.47 12.28 16.00
CA PRO A 52 2.43 11.36 15.60
C PRO A 52 1.16 12.13 15.17
N ILE A 53 0.65 11.86 13.97
CA ILE A 53 -0.67 12.33 13.52
C ILE A 53 -1.78 11.59 14.29
N LEU A 54 -1.52 10.33 14.66
CA LEU A 54 -2.40 9.48 15.47
C LEU A 54 -1.64 8.94 16.67
N SER A 55 -2.33 8.72 17.79
CA SER A 55 -1.72 8.13 18.98
C SER A 55 -1.07 6.77 18.67
N LYS A 56 0.01 6.44 19.40
CA LYS A 56 0.70 5.16 19.25
C LYS A 56 -0.26 3.97 19.38
N ASP A 57 -1.17 4.03 20.33
CA ASP A 57 -2.14 2.97 20.60
C ASP A 57 -3.14 2.80 19.45
N THR A 58 -3.59 3.92 18.86
CA THR A 58 -4.44 3.89 17.65
C THR A 58 -3.70 3.26 16.47
N ILE A 59 -2.44 3.65 16.24
CA ILE A 59 -1.64 3.08 15.14
C ILE A 59 -1.48 1.58 15.33
N LEU A 60 -1.09 1.11 16.51
CA LEU A 60 -0.86 -0.31 16.78
C LEU A 60 -2.15 -1.14 16.75
N THR A 61 -3.31 -0.52 17.00
CA THR A 61 -4.62 -1.19 16.91
C THR A 61 -5.10 -1.31 15.46
N VAL A 62 -4.83 -0.29 14.61
CA VAL A 62 -5.26 -0.28 13.20
C VAL A 62 -4.28 -1.03 12.29
N LEU A 63 -3.00 -1.10 12.66
CA LEU A 63 -1.95 -1.72 11.86
C LEU A 63 -2.27 -3.16 11.43
N PRO A 64 -2.75 -4.08 12.29
CA PRO A 64 -3.08 -5.44 11.88
C PRO A 64 -4.17 -5.49 10.81
N GLY A 65 -5.23 -4.68 10.96
CA GLY A 65 -6.29 -4.58 9.96
C GLY A 65 -5.78 -4.02 8.64
N LEU A 66 -4.94 -3.00 8.68
CA LEU A 66 -4.31 -2.42 7.49
C LEU A 66 -3.41 -3.43 6.77
N LEU A 67 -2.61 -4.21 7.50
CA LEU A 67 -1.76 -5.26 6.94
C LEU A 67 -2.57 -6.41 6.33
N LEU A 68 -3.70 -6.77 6.96
CA LEU A 68 -4.62 -7.76 6.42
C LEU A 68 -5.22 -7.27 5.10
N LEU A 69 -5.73 -6.04 5.06
CA LEU A 69 -6.28 -5.43 3.84
C LEU A 69 -5.23 -5.33 2.73
N MET A 70 -4.01 -4.95 3.07
CA MET A 70 -2.89 -4.91 2.13
C MET A 70 -2.60 -6.31 1.56
N THR A 71 -2.55 -7.33 2.41
CA THR A 71 -2.34 -8.72 1.99
C THR A 71 -3.48 -9.19 1.09
N ALA A 72 -4.73 -8.93 1.46
CA ALA A 72 -5.89 -9.29 0.65
C ALA A 72 -5.85 -8.61 -0.73
N ALA A 73 -5.51 -7.32 -0.78
CA ALA A 73 -5.37 -6.59 -2.05
C ALA A 73 -4.27 -7.19 -2.94
N PHE A 74 -3.10 -7.54 -2.38
CA PHE A 74 -2.06 -8.20 -3.16
C PHE A 74 -2.49 -9.59 -3.65
N VAL A 75 -3.08 -10.42 -2.79
CA VAL A 75 -3.54 -11.76 -3.17
C VAL A 75 -4.58 -11.69 -4.27
N VAL A 76 -5.60 -10.84 -4.13
CA VAL A 76 -6.61 -10.63 -5.17
C VAL A 76 -5.98 -10.10 -6.45
N GLY A 77 -5.05 -9.14 -6.34
CA GLY A 77 -4.39 -8.54 -7.49
C GLY A 77 -3.50 -9.49 -8.28
N PHE A 78 -2.85 -10.44 -7.61
CA PHE A 78 -2.08 -11.49 -8.28
C PHE A 78 -2.91 -12.68 -8.74
N ALA A 79 -4.05 -12.96 -8.10
CA ALA A 79 -4.94 -14.05 -8.50
C ALA A 79 -5.84 -13.66 -9.69
N ALA A 80 -6.25 -12.39 -9.78
CA ALA A 80 -7.08 -11.86 -10.86
C ALA A 80 -6.29 -11.07 -11.93
N GLY A 81 -4.98 -10.90 -11.71
CA GLY A 81 -4.03 -10.23 -12.59
C GLY A 81 -3.31 -11.20 -13.51
#